data_AF-A0A523S1T4-F1
#
_entry.id   AF-A0A523S1T4-F1
#
_cell.length_a   1.000
_cell.length_b   1.000
_cell.length_c   1.000
_cell.angle_alpha   90.00
_cell.angle_beta   90.00
_cell.angle_gamma   90.00
#
_symmetry.space_group_name_H-M   'P 1'
#
loop_
_entity.id
_entity.type
_entity.pdbx_description
1 polymer ?
#
loop_
_entity_poly.entity_id
_entity_poly.type
_entity_poly.pdbx_seq_one_letter_code
_entity_poly.pdbx_strand_id
1 'polypeptide(L)'
;MRIKAVLRDTDILQMEAGSKVRIIAAAKKNINRVVNLPSLLKVMGLMIDDRCIMLEVLKDSNMQVWLFNDANQHLIFLGDKKDAEFEGYQWQ
;
A
#
# COMPACT_ATOMS: atom_id res chain seq x y z
N MET A 1 -16.50 -4.92 4.23
CA MET A 1 -15.17 -4.30 4.12
C MET A 1 -15.05 -3.02 4.96
N ARG A 2 -14.10 -2.97 5.91
CA ARG A 2 -13.83 -1.76 6.73
C ARG A 2 -12.51 -1.13 6.30
N ILE A 3 -12.56 0.12 5.83
CA ILE A 3 -11.36 0.89 5.51
C ILE A 3 -10.63 1.24 6.81
N LYS A 4 -9.36 0.85 6.93
CA LYS A 4 -8.52 1.09 8.10
C LYS A 4 -7.64 2.32 7.86
N ALA A 5 -7.31 3.03 8.94
CA ALA A 5 -6.29 4.06 8.90
C ALA A 5 -4.92 3.44 8.55
N VAL A 6 -4.15 4.17 7.72
CA VAL A 6 -2.75 3.84 7.43
C VAL A 6 -1.94 3.98 8.71
N LEU A 7 -1.24 2.91 9.07
CA LEU A 7 -0.28 2.91 10.16
C LEU A 7 0.95 3.69 9.73
N ARG A 8 1.30 4.69 10.56
CA ARG A 8 2.50 5.51 10.43
C ARG A 8 3.48 5.08 11.51
N ASP A 9 4.76 5.10 11.17
CA ASP A 9 5.83 4.67 12.06
C ASP A 9 6.96 5.67 11.94
N THR A 10 7.43 6.21 13.06
CA THR A 10 8.45 7.26 13.09
C THR A 10 9.75 6.82 12.43
N ASP A 11 10.13 5.55 12.61
CA ASP A 11 11.36 5.01 12.04
C ASP A 11 11.24 4.93 10.52
N ILE A 12 10.06 4.56 10.00
CA ILE A 12 9.76 4.55 8.56
C ILE A 12 9.80 5.98 8.00
N LEU A 13 9.29 6.97 8.73
CA LEU A 13 9.26 8.36 8.27
C LEU A 13 10.65 9.01 8.22
N GLN A 14 11.61 8.52 9.01
CA GLN A 14 13.02 8.94 8.98
C GLN A 14 13.82 8.31 7.83
N MET A 15 13.31 7.25 7.19
CA MET A 15 13.93 6.67 6.01
C MET A 15 13.83 7.62 4.81
N GLU A 16 14.78 7.51 3.88
CA GLU A 16 14.79 8.28 2.64
C GLU A 16 13.45 8.15 1.90
N ALA A 17 12.84 9.29 1.59
CA ALA A 17 11.54 9.37 0.91
C ALA A 17 11.61 8.71 -0.47
N GLY A 18 10.61 7.87 -0.79
CA GLY A 18 10.55 7.15 -2.05
C GLY A 18 11.56 6.00 -2.20
N SER A 19 12.44 5.78 -1.21
CA SER A 19 13.40 4.68 -1.26
C SER A 19 12.71 3.31 -1.24
N LYS A 20 13.31 2.32 -1.91
CA LYS A 20 12.86 0.92 -1.90
C LYS A 20 12.66 0.39 -0.47
N VAL A 21 13.57 0.75 0.44
CA VAL A 21 13.53 0.35 1.85
C VAL A 21 12.28 0.90 2.55
N ARG A 22 12.00 2.20 2.38
CA ARG A 22 10.84 2.85 2.98
C ARG A 22 9.52 2.31 2.43
N ILE A 23 9.44 2.08 1.11
CA ILE A 23 8.27 1.51 0.46
C ILE A 23 7.95 0.12 1.02
N ILE A 24 8.94 -0.76 1.08
CA ILE A 24 8.77 -2.11 1.61
C ILE A 24 8.39 -2.08 3.10
N ALA A 25 9.03 -1.22 3.91
CA ALA A 25 8.72 -1.09 5.32
C ALA A 25 7.28 -0.62 5.55
N ALA A 26 6.84 0.42 4.82
CA ALA A 26 5.48 0.96 4.90
C ALA A 26 4.43 -0.08 4.47
N ALA A 27 4.71 -0.81 3.40
CA ALA A 27 3.87 -1.91 2.91
C ALA A 27 3.73 -3.01 3.96
N LYS A 28 4.83 -3.51 4.52
CA LYS A 28 4.82 -4.55 5.57
C LYS A 28 4.06 -4.09 6.82
N LYS A 29 4.24 -2.85 7.24
CA LYS A 29 3.50 -2.29 8.40
C LYS A 29 1.99 -2.27 8.18
N ASN A 30 1.55 -2.16 6.92
CA ASN A 30 0.15 -2.08 6.54
C ASN A 30 -0.41 -3.36 5.90
N ILE A 31 0.30 -4.49 6.02
CA ILE A 31 -0.15 -5.78 5.48
C ILE A 31 -1.49 -6.21 6.11
N ASN A 32 -2.32 -6.90 5.33
CA ASN A 32 -3.64 -7.41 5.70
C ASN A 32 -4.61 -6.30 6.20
N ARG A 33 -4.43 -5.09 5.65
CA ARG A 33 -5.28 -3.94 5.91
C ARG A 33 -5.71 -3.32 4.59
N VAL A 34 -7.01 -3.15 4.42
CA VAL A 34 -7.55 -2.26 3.39
C VAL A 34 -7.31 -0.83 3.84
N VAL A 35 -6.49 -0.09 3.11
CA VAL A 35 -6.14 1.29 3.43
C VAL A 35 -6.28 2.20 2.21
N ASN A 36 -6.36 3.50 2.46
CA ASN A 36 -6.35 4.50 1.40
C ASN A 36 -4.97 4.59 0.74
N LEU A 37 -4.92 4.35 -0.59
CA LEU A 37 -3.69 4.32 -1.38
C LEU A 37 -2.94 5.68 -1.35
N PRO A 38 -3.58 6.84 -1.61
CA PRO A 38 -2.90 8.14 -1.51
C PRO A 38 -2.26 8.37 -0.13
N SER A 39 -2.93 7.94 0.94
CA SER A 39 -2.39 8.05 2.30
C SER A 39 -1.19 7.13 2.53
N LEU A 40 -1.22 5.91 1.97
CA LEU A 40 -0.10 4.98 2.04
C LEU A 40 1.11 5.50 1.26
N LEU A 41 0.90 6.04 0.05
CA LEU A 41 1.94 6.66 -0.77
C LEU A 41 2.63 7.82 -0.03
N LYS A 42 1.87 8.66 0.68
CA LYS A 42 2.46 9.72 1.52
C LYS A 42 3.39 9.17 2.61
N VAL A 43 3.06 8.04 3.23
CA VAL A 43 3.95 7.38 4.21
C VAL A 43 5.22 6.88 3.54
N MET A 44 5.12 6.41 2.30
CA MET A 44 6.26 5.98 1.48
C MET A 44 7.13 7.15 0.98
N GLY A 45 6.66 8.39 1.10
CA GLY A 45 7.32 9.56 0.52
C GLY A 45 7.07 9.71 -0.98
N LEU A 46 5.93 9.20 -1.46
CA LEU A 46 5.50 9.20 -2.86
C LEU A 46 4.23 10.04 -3.06
N MET A 47 4.05 10.56 -4.26
CA MET A 47 2.81 11.19 -4.72
C MET A 47 1.91 10.17 -5.42
N ILE A 48 0.66 10.55 -5.73
CA ILE A 48 -0.29 9.66 -6.41
C ILE A 48 0.18 9.27 -7.83
N ASP A 49 0.91 10.16 -8.48
CA ASP A 49 1.48 9.92 -9.81
C ASP A 49 2.66 8.94 -9.76
N ASP A 50 3.31 8.82 -8.60
CA ASP A 50 4.41 7.90 -8.34
C ASP A 50 3.96 6.47 -7.98
N ARG A 51 2.65 6.18 -8.03
CA ARG A 51 2.11 4.86 -7.64
C ARG A 51 2.74 3.68 -8.38
N CYS A 52 3.20 3.89 -9.62
CA CYS A 52 3.88 2.87 -10.40
C CYS A 52 5.25 2.51 -9.78
N ILE A 53 5.96 3.45 -9.16
CA ILE A 53 7.22 3.19 -8.45
C ILE A 53 6.97 2.22 -7.29
N MET A 54 5.90 2.45 -6.52
CA MET A 54 5.49 1.52 -5.46
C MET A 54 5.21 0.13 -6.03
N LEU A 55 4.44 0.03 -7.11
CA LEU A 55 4.11 -1.26 -7.73
C LEU A 55 5.36 -2.01 -8.21
N GLU A 56 6.27 -1.33 -8.90
CA GLU A 56 7.54 -1.92 -9.34
C GLU A 56 8.39 -2.40 -8.16
N VAL A 57 8.45 -1.65 -7.06
CA VAL A 57 9.16 -2.07 -5.85
C VAL A 57 8.52 -3.29 -5.18
N LEU A 58 7.17 -3.36 -5.16
CA LEU A 58 6.43 -4.46 -4.57
C LEU A 58 6.38 -5.69 -5.47
N LYS A 59 6.68 -5.55 -6.77
CA LYS A 59 6.73 -6.65 -7.73
C LYS A 59 7.66 -7.78 -7.30
N ASP A 60 8.84 -7.40 -6.79
CA ASP A 60 9.85 -8.32 -6.28
C ASP A 60 9.50 -8.91 -4.91
N SER A 61 8.36 -8.51 -4.32
CA SER A 61 7.93 -8.99 -3.02
C SER A 61 6.94 -10.15 -3.16
N ASN A 62 6.87 -11.00 -2.13
CA ASN A 62 5.86 -12.06 -2.05
C ASN A 62 4.47 -11.54 -1.64
N MET A 63 4.21 -10.24 -1.77
CA MET A 63 2.91 -9.64 -1.44
C MET A 63 2.03 -9.58 -2.69
N GLN A 64 0.81 -10.08 -2.57
CA GLN A 64 -0.24 -9.79 -3.52
C GLN A 64 -0.71 -8.35 -3.34
N VAL A 65 -0.94 -7.68 -4.46
CA VAL A 65 -1.40 -6.29 -4.48
C VAL A 65 -2.79 -6.24 -5.07
N TRP A 66 -3.74 -5.77 -4.27
CA TRP A 66 -5.13 -5.66 -4.65
C TRP A 66 -5.55 -4.20 -4.64
N LEU A 67 -6.14 -3.73 -5.74
CA LEU A 67 -6.56 -2.35 -5.94
C LEU A 67 -8.07 -2.28 -6.06
N PHE A 68 -8.68 -1.30 -5.41
CA PHE A 68 -10.12 -1.11 -5.44
C PHE A 68 -10.48 0.38 -5.41
N ASN A 69 -11.67 0.72 -5.89
CA ASN A 69 -12.23 2.06 -5.80
C ASN A 69 -13.59 1.97 -5.12
N ASP A 70 -13.75 2.65 -3.99
CA ASP A 70 -15.00 2.75 -3.25
C ASP A 70 -15.35 4.21 -3.03
N ALA A 71 -16.53 4.65 -3.47
CA ALA A 71 -17.03 6.01 -3.26
C ALA A 71 -15.98 7.12 -3.51
N ASN A 72 -15.25 7.03 -4.63
CA ASN A 72 -14.15 7.93 -5.04
C ASN A 72 -12.86 7.83 -4.20
N GLN A 73 -12.69 6.77 -3.42
CA GLN A 73 -11.46 6.49 -2.70
C GLN A 73 -10.66 5.40 -3.41
N HIS A 74 -9.40 5.72 -3.74
CA HIS A 74 -8.44 4.71 -4.15
C HIS A 74 -7.97 3.91 -2.94
N LEU A 75 -8.27 2.61 -2.94
CA LEU A 75 -7.97 1.68 -1.87
C LEU A 75 -6.96 0.65 -2.34
N ILE A 76 -6.14 0.19 -1.39
CA ILE A 76 -5.15 -0.86 -1.60
C ILE A 76 -5.22 -1.85 -0.45
N PHE A 77 -5.09 -3.12 -0.80
CA PHE A 77 -4.84 -4.21 0.13
C PHE A 77 -3.55 -4.91 -0.29
N LEU A 78 -2.68 -5.15 0.69
CA LEU A 78 -1.41 -5.86 0.55
C LEU A 78 -1.48 -7.09 1.44
N GLY A 79 -1.23 -8.28 0.91
CA GLY A 79 -1.36 -9.51 1.69
C GLY A 79 -0.80 -10.74 0.99
N ASP A 80 -0.83 -11.87 1.67
CA ASP A 80 -0.46 -13.19 1.12
C ASP A 80 -1.65 -13.89 0.45
N LYS A 81 -2.87 -13.49 0.81
CA LYS A 81 -4.12 -13.99 0.25
C LYS A 81 -5.13 -12.86 0.12
N LYS A 82 -6.03 -12.99 -0.85
CA LYS A 82 -7.21 -12.12 -0.98
C LYS A 82 -7.99 -12.09 0.34
N ASP A 83 -8.24 -10.89 0.87
CA ASP A 83 -9.22 -10.70 1.93
C ASP A 83 -10.60 -11.08 1.37
N ALA A 84 -11.31 -11.99 2.03
CA ALA A 84 -12.58 -12.54 1.55
C ALA A 84 -13.64 -11.45 1.33
N GLU A 85 -13.52 -10.31 2.02
CA GLU A 85 -14.42 -9.16 1.86
C GLU A 85 -13.94 -8.13 0.82
N PHE A 86 -12.80 -8.34 0.16
CA PHE A 86 -12.22 -7.37 -0.77
C PHE A 86 -12.57 -7.72 -2.22
N GLU A 87 -13.47 -6.96 -2.83
CA GLU A 87 -13.78 -7.06 -4.26
C GLU A 87 -12.96 -6.03 -5.05
N GLY A 88 -11.75 -6.40 -5.47
CA GLY A 88 -10.91 -5.51 -6.28
C GLY A 88 -10.12 -6.26 -7.34
N TYR A 89 -9.38 -5.47 -8.13
CA TYR A 89 -8.47 -5.97 -9.15
C TYR A 89 -7.17 -6.44 -8.48
N GLN A 90 -6.82 -7.71 -8.68
CA GLN A 90 -5.50 -8.23 -8.33
C GLN A 90 -4.50 -7.78 -9.39
N TRP A 91 -3.50 -6.99 -9.00
CA TRP A 91 -2.41 -6.61 -9.89
C TRP A 91 -1.31 -7.68 -9.95
N GLN A 92 -1.01 -8.32 -8.82
CA GLN A 92 -0.07 -9.45 -8.66
C GLN A 92 -0.59 -10.40 -7.58
#